data_AF-A0A494VWI1-F1
#
_entry.id   AF-A0A494VWI1-F1
#
_cell.length_a   1.000
_cell.length_b   1.000
_cell.length_c   1.000
_cell.angle_alpha   90.00
_cell.angle_beta   90.00
_cell.angle_gamma   90.00
#
_symmetry.space_group_name_H-M   'P 1'
#
loop_
_entity.id
_entity.type
_entity.pdbx_description
1 polymer ?
#
loop_
_entity_poly.entity_id
_entity_poly.type
_entity_poly.pdbx_seq_one_letter_code
_entity_poly.pdbx_strand_id
1 'polypeptide(L)'
;MKLKTGKDEVVYLLTKVVLKYERETGKDIKRNTNRKNYEDLARMLSEISNRLPDTSETLLHSHYPPDENNTGALYPFRKYDITGGQIKDAINGIVSNPRQFLVDACYIYLYGEGRVGFAQKPVDEGLLEESAAVKRQASNISVADSEKPLIIKKTNSYLLVIILLTVILLIISFFWAKQISQKKRLIRDLSILPYQPTKAEIDSLEGIWLCYTGSPQARTYDAGRFHKIVSNIMDVKYINGYFKFTRYGSNFDHAGYMQFEAPWLVSIHSHVVNKRDSIESPKLSLMRLDEAKSYINVISASWNFDQGKKNRIIGIRELFMKQGKGGRIEEIINTPQNAACSCKIIRWFPRNDKVRLFYLKNELLDTIGDQRLKKTLDEKSILLSQPGDSTLFMIKSLSKPK
;
A
#
# COMPACT_ATOMS: atom_id res chain seq x y z
N MET A 1 36.37 -16.76 11.74
CA MET A 1 35.85 -15.50 11.15
C MET A 1 34.53 -15.19 11.83
N LYS A 2 34.24 -13.91 12.14
CA LYS A 2 33.02 -13.54 12.86
C LYS A 2 31.99 -12.99 11.87
N LEU A 3 30.81 -13.59 11.85
CA LEU A 3 29.67 -13.10 11.07
C LEU A 3 29.15 -11.80 11.68
N LYS A 4 28.64 -10.91 10.83
CA LYS A 4 27.77 -9.81 11.25
C LYS A 4 26.62 -10.34 12.09
N THR A 5 26.14 -9.53 13.01
CA THR A 5 25.01 -9.90 13.88
C THR A 5 24.00 -8.76 13.95
N GLY A 6 22.74 -9.09 14.26
CA GLY A 6 21.71 -8.09 14.52
C GLY A 6 21.27 -7.34 13.25
N LYS A 7 21.22 -6.01 13.33
CA LYS A 7 20.71 -5.14 12.27
C LYS A 7 21.48 -5.27 10.95
N ASP A 8 22.80 -5.24 10.98
CA ASP A 8 23.60 -5.19 9.75
C ASP A 8 23.56 -6.52 8.99
N GLU A 9 23.46 -7.63 9.72
CA GLU A 9 23.28 -8.97 9.17
C GLU A 9 21.94 -9.08 8.42
N VAL A 10 20.82 -8.76 9.09
CA VAL A 10 19.50 -8.94 8.48
C VAL A 10 19.23 -7.97 7.33
N VAL A 11 19.73 -6.74 7.40
CA VAL A 11 19.62 -5.75 6.30
C VAL A 11 20.37 -6.27 5.07
N TYR A 12 21.59 -6.80 5.25
CA TYR A 12 22.37 -7.36 4.15
C TYR A 12 21.69 -8.59 3.54
N LEU A 13 21.30 -9.55 4.38
CA LEU A 13 20.62 -10.77 3.94
C LEU A 13 19.35 -10.45 3.17
N LEU A 14 18.47 -9.62 3.72
CA LEU A 14 17.22 -9.27 3.05
C LEU A 14 17.45 -8.50 1.75
N THR A 15 18.49 -7.68 1.65
CA THR A 15 18.87 -7.02 0.39
C THR A 15 19.24 -8.04 -0.68
N LYS A 16 20.01 -9.08 -0.33
CA LYS A 16 20.38 -10.16 -1.24
C LYS A 16 19.19 -11.05 -1.59
N VAL A 17 18.35 -11.37 -0.61
CA VAL A 17 17.11 -12.14 -0.80
C VAL A 17 16.21 -11.45 -1.82
N VAL A 18 16.01 -10.13 -1.70
CA VAL A 18 15.23 -9.34 -2.66
C VAL A 18 15.84 -9.45 -4.07
N LEU A 19 17.15 -9.28 -4.21
CA LEU A 19 17.82 -9.37 -5.53
C LEU A 19 17.70 -10.77 -6.15
N LYS A 20 17.83 -11.84 -5.34
CA LYS A 20 17.64 -13.22 -5.80
C LYS A 20 16.19 -13.46 -6.23
N TYR A 21 15.23 -13.02 -5.42
CA TYR A 21 13.80 -13.15 -5.71
C TYR A 21 13.38 -12.40 -6.98
N GLU A 22 13.85 -11.16 -7.16
CA GLU A 22 13.60 -10.36 -8.36
C GLU A 22 14.14 -11.04 -9.61
N ARG A 23 15.32 -11.68 -9.52
CA ARG A 23 15.94 -12.43 -10.63
C ARG A 23 15.18 -13.72 -10.96
N GLU A 24 14.75 -14.48 -9.96
CA GLU A 24 14.08 -15.77 -10.15
C GLU A 24 12.63 -15.62 -10.62
N THR A 25 11.93 -14.59 -10.14
CA THR A 25 10.50 -14.41 -10.42
C THR A 25 10.19 -13.37 -11.49
N GLY A 26 11.17 -12.52 -11.84
CA GLY A 26 10.97 -11.35 -12.71
C GLY A 26 10.11 -10.25 -12.08
N LYS A 27 9.74 -10.35 -10.79
CA LYS A 27 8.87 -9.39 -10.10
C LYS A 27 9.70 -8.40 -9.28
N ASP A 28 9.68 -7.13 -9.68
CA ASP A 28 10.35 -6.04 -8.95
C ASP A 28 9.73 -5.76 -7.58
N ILE A 29 10.57 -5.51 -6.56
CA ILE A 29 10.14 -5.10 -5.22
C ILE A 29 10.42 -3.62 -5.01
N LYS A 30 9.35 -2.81 -5.09
CA LYS A 30 9.39 -1.39 -4.67
C LYS A 30 9.75 -1.29 -3.18
N ARG A 31 11.00 -0.89 -2.92
CA ARG A 31 11.59 -0.83 -1.57
C ARG A 31 11.23 0.48 -0.86
N ASN A 32 9.96 0.62 -0.49
CA ASN A 32 9.47 1.75 0.31
C ASN A 32 8.82 1.23 1.60
N THR A 33 8.23 2.09 2.42
CA THR A 33 7.62 1.66 3.69
C THR A 33 6.18 1.13 3.55
N ASN A 34 5.72 0.78 2.34
CA ASN A 34 4.45 0.06 2.16
C ASN A 34 4.66 -1.45 2.39
N ARG A 35 4.09 -1.99 3.48
CA ARG A 35 4.23 -3.42 3.84
C ARG A 35 3.80 -4.37 2.71
N LYS A 36 2.83 -3.96 1.89
CA LYS A 36 2.26 -4.79 0.82
C LYS A 36 3.25 -5.08 -0.29
N ASN A 37 4.28 -4.26 -0.46
CA ASN A 37 5.30 -4.50 -1.47
C ASN A 37 6.16 -5.74 -1.17
N TYR A 38 6.20 -6.18 0.09
CA TYR A 38 7.02 -7.29 0.56
C TYR A 38 6.23 -8.58 0.81
N GLU A 39 4.90 -8.56 0.63
CA GLU A 39 4.02 -9.65 1.06
C GLU A 39 4.29 -10.97 0.33
N ASP A 40 4.55 -10.93 -0.98
CA ASP A 40 4.84 -12.15 -1.75
C ASP A 40 6.21 -12.74 -1.38
N LEU A 41 7.20 -11.89 -1.09
CA LEU A 41 8.50 -12.34 -0.56
C LEU A 41 8.35 -12.93 0.84
N ALA A 42 7.55 -12.28 1.69
CA ALA A 42 7.26 -12.73 3.04
C ALA A 42 6.59 -14.10 3.07
N ARG A 43 5.65 -14.34 2.15
CA ARG A 43 5.03 -15.65 1.96
C ARG A 43 6.04 -16.71 1.57
N MET A 44 6.93 -16.42 0.61
CA MET A 44 7.97 -17.36 0.20
C MET A 44 8.89 -17.73 1.38
N LEU A 45 9.41 -16.74 2.09
CA LEU A 45 10.25 -16.99 3.27
C LEU A 45 9.48 -17.72 4.38
N SER A 46 8.17 -17.51 4.48
CA SER A 46 7.31 -18.23 5.43
C SER A 46 7.21 -19.72 5.12
N GLU A 47 7.22 -20.13 3.85
CA GLU A 47 7.25 -21.56 3.51
C GLU A 47 8.56 -22.22 3.94
N ILE A 48 9.65 -21.45 4.02
CA ILE A 48 10.93 -21.93 4.56
C ILE A 48 10.87 -21.94 6.10
N SER A 49 10.47 -20.83 6.72
CA SER A 49 10.53 -20.68 8.18
C SER A 49 9.60 -21.62 8.92
N ASN A 50 8.43 -21.98 8.35
CA ASN A 50 7.53 -22.95 8.98
C ASN A 50 8.01 -24.40 8.88
N ARG A 51 9.04 -24.70 8.08
CA ARG A 51 9.68 -26.01 8.04
C ARG A 51 10.85 -26.14 9.01
N LEU A 52 11.30 -25.04 9.60
CA LEU A 52 12.44 -25.03 10.52
C LEU A 52 12.32 -26.04 11.68
N PRO A 53 11.15 -26.29 12.29
CA PRO A 53 11.07 -27.29 13.35
C PRO A 53 11.56 -28.69 12.95
N ASP A 54 11.47 -29.03 11.66
CA ASP A 54 11.76 -30.37 11.14
C ASP A 54 13.08 -30.43 10.35
N THR A 55 13.80 -29.32 10.19
CA THR A 55 14.96 -29.22 9.28
C THR A 55 16.28 -28.85 9.95
N SER A 56 16.35 -28.78 11.28
CA SER A 56 17.54 -28.27 11.98
C SER A 56 18.81 -29.09 11.70
N GLU A 57 18.68 -30.42 11.60
CA GLU A 57 19.83 -31.30 11.31
C GLU A 57 20.24 -31.28 9.84
N THR A 58 19.27 -31.19 8.92
CA THR A 58 19.51 -31.26 7.48
C THR A 58 20.00 -29.93 6.91
N LEU A 59 19.48 -28.82 7.41
CA LEU A 59 19.78 -27.48 6.94
C LEU A 59 20.70 -26.70 7.90
N LEU A 60 21.21 -27.32 8.96
CA LEU A 60 22.22 -26.75 9.86
C LEU A 60 21.83 -25.36 10.41
N HIS A 61 20.73 -25.30 11.14
CA HIS A 61 20.25 -24.07 11.81
C HIS A 61 19.87 -24.32 13.28
N SER A 62 19.52 -23.26 14.00
CA SER A 62 19.11 -23.34 15.40
C SER A 62 17.86 -24.24 15.56
N HIS A 63 17.72 -24.93 16.69
CA HIS A 63 16.51 -25.73 16.93
C HIS A 63 15.30 -24.82 17.18
N TYR A 64 14.17 -25.13 16.54
CA TYR A 64 12.90 -24.42 16.70
C TYR A 64 11.83 -25.40 17.17
N PRO A 65 11.13 -25.16 18.30
CA PRO A 65 10.14 -26.10 18.80
C PRO A 65 8.93 -26.19 17.86
N PRO A 66 8.35 -27.38 17.65
CA PRO A 66 7.16 -27.55 16.82
C PRO A 66 5.98 -26.71 17.34
N ASP A 67 5.02 -26.47 16.45
CA ASP A 67 3.80 -25.74 16.79
C ASP A 67 2.67 -26.74 17.08
N GLU A 68 2.38 -26.94 18.37
CA GLU A 68 1.38 -27.90 18.84
C GLU A 68 -0.06 -27.54 18.41
N ASN A 69 -0.31 -26.29 17.97
CA ASN A 69 -1.65 -25.77 17.67
C ASN A 69 -1.92 -25.48 16.18
N ASN A 70 -1.06 -25.96 15.26
CA ASN A 70 -1.02 -25.44 13.89
C ASN A 70 -1.89 -26.20 12.86
N THR A 71 -2.67 -27.21 13.26
CA THR A 71 -3.51 -27.98 12.32
C THR A 71 -4.60 -27.10 11.72
N GLY A 72 -4.34 -26.53 10.55
CA GLY A 72 -5.28 -25.73 9.75
C GLY A 72 -5.02 -24.22 9.70
N ALA A 73 -3.95 -23.70 10.33
CA ALA A 73 -3.62 -22.28 10.22
C ALA A 73 -3.05 -21.95 8.84
N LEU A 74 -3.60 -20.93 8.19
CA LEU A 74 -3.12 -20.41 6.92
C LEU A 74 -2.21 -19.20 7.16
N TYR A 75 -1.29 -18.96 6.22
CA TYR A 75 -0.51 -17.72 6.20
C TYR A 75 -1.42 -16.48 6.32
N PRO A 76 -1.11 -15.50 7.18
CA PRO A 76 0.13 -15.30 7.96
C PRO A 76 -0.01 -15.65 9.46
N PHE A 77 -0.72 -16.72 9.84
CA PHE A 77 -1.01 -17.06 11.23
C PHE A 77 -0.31 -18.30 11.78
N ARG A 78 0.53 -18.97 10.98
CA ARG A 78 1.39 -20.05 11.47
C ARG A 78 2.47 -19.46 12.38
N LYS A 79 2.90 -20.19 13.42
CA LYS A 79 3.87 -19.70 14.44
C LYS A 79 5.13 -19.04 13.87
N TYR A 80 5.65 -19.55 12.75
CA TYR A 80 6.88 -19.05 12.13
C TYR A 80 6.63 -18.22 10.86
N ASP A 81 5.41 -17.78 10.59
CA ASP A 81 5.14 -16.90 9.45
C ASP A 81 5.92 -15.57 9.56
N ILE A 82 6.54 -15.21 8.45
CA ILE A 82 7.21 -13.94 8.22
C ILE A 82 6.23 -13.04 7.47
N THR A 83 5.97 -11.86 8.01
CA THR A 83 5.04 -10.88 7.42
C THR A 83 5.77 -9.81 6.60
N GLY A 84 5.09 -9.19 5.63
CA GLY A 84 5.66 -8.07 4.88
C GLY A 84 6.06 -6.88 5.77
N GLY A 85 5.42 -6.74 6.95
CA GLY A 85 5.83 -5.78 7.98
C GLY A 85 7.21 -6.09 8.56
N GLN A 86 7.47 -7.34 8.96
CA GLN A 86 8.78 -7.75 9.49
C GLN A 86 9.90 -7.55 8.47
N ILE A 87 9.66 -7.87 7.19
CA ILE A 87 10.64 -7.62 6.12
C ILE A 87 10.86 -6.13 5.92
N LYS A 88 9.77 -5.35 5.82
CA LYS A 88 9.85 -3.88 5.70
C LYS A 88 10.67 -3.27 6.82
N ASP A 89 10.37 -3.61 8.08
CA ASP A 89 11.05 -3.03 9.24
C ASP A 89 12.53 -3.44 9.30
N ALA A 90 12.84 -4.69 8.97
CA ALA A 90 14.21 -5.19 8.96
C ALA A 90 15.04 -4.59 7.82
N ILE A 91 14.54 -4.55 6.57
CA ILE A 91 15.24 -3.93 5.42
C ILE A 91 15.52 -2.45 5.68
N ASN A 92 14.56 -1.74 6.27
CA ASN A 92 14.70 -0.32 6.54
C ASN A 92 15.52 -0.03 7.81
N GLY A 93 16.13 -1.05 8.42
CA GLY A 93 17.04 -0.92 9.56
C GLY A 93 16.37 -0.45 10.84
N ILE A 94 15.06 -0.68 10.99
CA ILE A 94 14.27 -0.34 12.19
C ILE A 94 14.47 -1.41 13.26
N VAL A 95 14.73 -2.66 12.87
CA VAL A 95 14.86 -3.79 13.79
C VAL A 95 16.31 -3.96 14.24
N SER A 96 16.59 -3.72 15.52
CA SER A 96 17.91 -3.95 16.12
C SER A 96 18.20 -5.43 16.34
N ASN A 97 17.18 -6.20 16.76
CA ASN A 97 17.26 -7.63 17.05
C ASN A 97 16.25 -8.40 16.18
N PRO A 98 16.62 -8.84 14.97
CA PRO A 98 15.74 -9.59 14.10
C PRO A 98 15.38 -10.93 14.72
N ARG A 99 14.17 -11.42 14.43
CA ARG A 99 13.76 -12.76 14.86
C ARG A 99 14.66 -13.81 14.21
N GLN A 100 15.18 -14.75 14.99
CA GLN A 100 16.16 -15.73 14.50
C GLN A 100 15.64 -16.55 13.31
N PHE A 101 14.36 -16.95 13.33
CA PHE A 101 13.77 -17.70 12.21
C PHE A 101 13.71 -16.91 10.90
N LEU A 102 13.68 -15.57 10.94
CA LEU A 102 13.79 -14.72 9.75
C LEU A 102 15.21 -14.78 9.18
N VAL A 103 16.21 -14.74 10.05
CA VAL A 103 17.62 -14.81 9.67
C VAL A 103 17.92 -16.17 9.04
N ASP A 104 17.53 -17.26 9.70
CA ASP A 104 17.71 -18.61 9.17
C ASP A 104 16.96 -18.83 7.84
N ALA A 105 15.72 -18.34 7.70
CA ALA A 105 15.00 -18.41 6.43
C ALA A 105 15.72 -17.67 5.30
N CYS A 106 16.36 -16.53 5.59
CA CYS A 106 17.16 -15.80 4.59
C CYS A 106 18.42 -16.58 4.19
N TYR A 107 19.14 -17.16 5.16
CA TYR A 107 20.31 -17.99 4.89
C TYR A 107 19.94 -19.19 4.03
N ILE A 108 18.89 -19.93 4.40
CA ILE A 108 18.44 -21.12 3.66
C ILE A 108 18.01 -20.72 2.25
N TYR A 109 17.25 -19.63 2.09
CA TYR A 109 16.84 -19.19 0.76
C TYR A 109 18.04 -18.81 -0.12
N LEU A 110 19.06 -18.14 0.43
CA LEU A 110 20.21 -17.68 -0.34
C LEU A 110 21.20 -18.81 -0.66
N TYR A 111 21.56 -19.59 0.35
CA TYR A 111 22.72 -20.49 0.34
C TYR A 111 22.36 -21.97 0.51
N GLY A 112 21.09 -22.30 0.79
CA GLY A 112 20.64 -23.68 0.97
C GLY A 112 20.90 -24.27 2.36
N GLU A 113 21.53 -23.51 3.25
CA GLU A 113 21.82 -23.88 4.64
C GLU A 113 21.51 -22.69 5.55
N GLY A 114 21.25 -22.95 6.83
CA GLY A 114 20.98 -21.93 7.83
C GLY A 114 22.22 -21.29 8.40
N ARG A 115 22.02 -20.37 9.35
CA ARG A 115 23.08 -19.51 9.86
C ARG A 115 24.24 -20.30 10.50
N VAL A 116 23.93 -21.41 11.17
CA VAL A 116 24.94 -22.24 11.87
C VAL A 116 25.81 -22.99 10.87
N GLY A 117 25.24 -23.57 9.82
CA GLY A 117 25.98 -24.21 8.73
C GLY A 117 26.86 -23.21 7.98
N PHE A 118 26.27 -22.08 7.59
CA PHE A 118 27.00 -21.01 6.89
C PHE A 118 28.21 -20.50 7.69
N ALA A 119 28.09 -20.40 9.01
CA ALA A 119 29.19 -19.95 9.88
C ALA A 119 30.43 -20.87 9.82
N GLN A 120 30.25 -22.15 9.47
CA GLN A 120 31.34 -23.11 9.35
C GLN A 120 32.14 -22.90 8.06
N LYS A 121 31.48 -22.45 6.97
CA LYS A 121 32.09 -22.24 5.66
C LYS A 121 31.47 -20.99 4.98
N PRO A 122 31.83 -19.77 5.43
CA PRO A 122 31.21 -18.56 4.89
C PRO A 122 31.63 -18.35 3.43
N VAL A 123 30.65 -18.44 2.52
CA VAL A 123 30.87 -18.23 1.07
C VAL A 123 30.65 -16.78 0.62
N ASP A 124 30.07 -15.93 1.46
CA ASP A 124 29.81 -14.50 1.17
C ASP A 124 30.59 -13.61 2.14
N GLU A 125 31.65 -12.99 1.62
CA GLU A 125 32.52 -12.08 2.38
C GLU A 125 31.78 -10.85 2.92
N GLY A 126 30.67 -10.44 2.30
CA GLY A 126 29.87 -9.29 2.75
C GLY A 126 29.13 -9.51 4.06
N LEU A 127 29.08 -10.75 4.56
CA LEU A 127 28.56 -11.13 5.88
C LEU A 127 29.63 -11.17 6.97
N LEU A 128 30.90 -10.85 6.66
CA LEU A 128 32.01 -10.76 7.60
C LEU A 128 32.24 -9.28 8.03
N GLU A 129 32.80 -9.05 9.23
CA GLU A 129 33.12 -7.69 9.74
C GLU A 129 34.40 -7.10 9.05
N GLU A 130 34.19 -6.18 8.07
CA GLU A 130 35.08 -5.23 7.32
C GLU A 130 36.37 -5.71 6.59
N SER A 131 36.82 -5.13 5.46
CA SER A 131 36.57 -3.81 4.85
C SER A 131 36.39 -3.86 3.31
N ALA A 132 35.68 -2.87 2.76
CA ALA A 132 35.20 -2.84 1.39
C ALA A 132 36.12 -2.09 0.40
N ALA A 133 36.27 -2.63 -0.82
CA ALA A 133 36.25 -1.84 -2.07
C ALA A 133 36.26 -2.75 -3.31
N VAL A 134 35.16 -2.81 -4.08
CA VAL A 134 35.26 -3.21 -5.50
C VAL A 134 34.39 -2.30 -6.38
N LYS A 135 35.08 -1.80 -7.41
CA LYS A 135 34.69 -0.88 -8.48
C LYS A 135 33.65 -1.51 -9.44
N ARG A 136 32.79 -0.67 -10.00
CA ARG A 136 31.93 -1.00 -11.15
C ARG A 136 32.71 -0.75 -12.45
N GLN A 137 32.64 -1.70 -13.39
CA GLN A 137 33.13 -1.53 -14.76
C GLN A 137 31.96 -1.75 -15.73
N ALA A 138 31.75 -0.77 -16.60
CA ALA A 138 30.79 -0.77 -17.68
C ALA A 138 31.42 -1.43 -18.93
N SER A 139 30.60 -2.13 -19.72
CA SER A 139 30.97 -2.54 -21.08
C SER A 139 29.85 -2.17 -22.06
N ASN A 140 30.24 -1.36 -23.05
CA ASN A 140 29.50 -1.05 -24.26
C ASN A 140 29.67 -2.19 -25.26
N ILE A 141 28.61 -2.56 -26.00
CA ILE A 141 28.74 -3.12 -27.35
C ILE A 141 27.63 -2.52 -28.24
N SER A 142 28.08 -1.81 -29.27
CA SER A 142 27.35 -1.37 -30.46
C SER A 142 27.52 -2.39 -31.59
N VAL A 143 26.47 -2.71 -32.36
CA VAL A 143 26.60 -3.12 -33.77
C VAL A 143 25.40 -2.58 -34.57
N ALA A 144 25.72 -2.04 -35.74
CA ALA A 144 24.86 -1.32 -36.66
C ALA A 144 24.16 -2.21 -37.70
N ASP A 145 23.05 -1.66 -38.21
CA ASP A 145 22.51 -1.65 -39.57
C ASP A 145 22.52 -2.91 -40.45
N SER A 146 21.32 -3.30 -40.92
CA SER A 146 20.87 -3.04 -42.31
C SER A 146 19.68 -3.93 -42.68
N GLU A 147 18.48 -3.37 -42.81
CA GLU A 147 17.37 -4.01 -43.54
C GLU A 147 17.11 -3.27 -44.86
N LYS A 148 17.21 -4.02 -45.97
CA LYS A 148 16.91 -3.53 -47.33
C LYS A 148 15.40 -3.61 -47.59
N PRO A 149 14.76 -2.59 -48.18
CA PRO A 149 13.35 -2.67 -48.54
C PRO A 149 13.14 -3.46 -49.85
N LEU A 150 12.15 -4.36 -49.82
CA LEU A 150 11.61 -5.08 -50.98
C LEU A 150 10.73 -4.14 -51.82
N ILE A 151 11.09 -4.01 -53.10
CA ILE A 151 10.36 -3.24 -54.12
C ILE A 151 9.13 -4.04 -54.57
N ILE A 152 7.93 -3.55 -54.27
CA ILE A 152 6.66 -4.11 -54.77
C ILE A 152 6.30 -3.44 -56.10
N LYS A 153 6.14 -4.25 -57.16
CA LYS A 153 5.67 -3.83 -58.48
C LYS A 153 4.21 -3.37 -58.42
N LYS A 154 3.97 -2.19 -58.98
CA LYS A 154 2.68 -1.50 -59.05
C LYS A 154 1.84 -2.05 -60.22
N THR A 155 0.71 -2.67 -59.93
CA THR A 155 -0.33 -3.01 -60.92
C THR A 155 -1.58 -2.17 -60.66
N ASN A 156 -2.16 -1.60 -61.73
CA ASN A 156 -3.35 -0.75 -61.68
C ASN A 156 -4.56 -1.51 -61.14
N SER A 157 -4.82 -1.40 -59.83
CA SER A 157 -6.02 -1.90 -59.14
C SER A 157 -6.52 -0.92 -58.05
N TYR A 158 -6.21 0.38 -58.21
CA TYR A 158 -6.44 1.41 -57.19
C TYR A 158 -7.91 1.56 -56.81
N LEU A 159 -8.83 1.41 -57.78
CA LEU A 159 -10.26 1.59 -57.53
C LEU A 159 -10.84 0.48 -56.64
N LEU A 160 -10.46 -0.78 -56.88
CA LEU A 160 -10.86 -1.91 -56.04
C LEU A 160 -10.24 -1.81 -54.64
N VAL A 161 -8.99 -1.35 -54.54
CA VAL A 161 -8.34 -1.11 -53.25
C VAL A 161 -9.01 0.04 -52.51
N ILE A 162 -9.39 1.14 -53.19
CA ILE A 162 -10.12 2.27 -52.59
C ILE A 162 -11.51 1.83 -52.12
N ILE A 163 -12.26 1.06 -52.92
CA ILE A 163 -13.58 0.52 -52.53
C ILE A 163 -13.45 -0.43 -51.34
N LEU A 164 -12.43 -1.30 -51.34
CA LEU A 164 -12.18 -2.18 -50.21
C LEU A 164 -11.81 -1.39 -48.95
N LEU A 165 -10.97 -0.36 -49.07
CA LEU A 165 -10.60 0.52 -47.96
C LEU A 165 -11.78 1.33 -47.43
N THR A 166 -12.69 1.80 -48.29
CA THR A 166 -13.90 2.52 -47.85
C THR A 166 -14.88 1.58 -47.15
N VAL A 167 -15.06 0.35 -47.64
CA VAL A 167 -15.87 -0.67 -46.95
C VAL A 167 -15.26 -1.01 -45.58
N ILE A 168 -13.93 -1.19 -45.52
CA ILE A 168 -13.22 -1.41 -44.24
C ILE A 168 -13.42 -0.20 -43.31
N LEU A 169 -13.30 1.04 -43.82
CA LEU A 169 -13.50 2.25 -43.03
C LEU A 169 -14.93 2.37 -42.50
N LEU A 170 -15.94 2.00 -43.30
CA LEU A 170 -17.35 1.97 -42.88
C LEU A 170 -17.58 0.93 -41.80
N ILE A 171 -17.01 -0.27 -41.95
CA ILE A 171 -17.08 -1.33 -40.93
C ILE A 171 -16.42 -0.86 -39.63
N ILE A 172 -15.20 -0.30 -39.70
CA ILE A 172 -14.49 0.24 -38.53
C ILE A 172 -15.32 1.36 -37.88
N SER A 173 -15.87 2.27 -38.66
CA SER A 173 -16.70 3.38 -38.15
C SER A 173 -17.96 2.87 -37.46
N PHE A 174 -18.60 1.83 -37.99
CA PHE A 174 -19.76 1.20 -37.36
C PHE A 174 -19.40 0.53 -36.04
N PHE A 175 -18.32 -0.26 -35.99
CA PHE A 175 -17.84 -0.88 -34.74
C PHE A 175 -17.43 0.17 -33.71
N TRP A 176 -16.77 1.25 -34.14
CA TRP A 176 -16.38 2.36 -33.28
C TRP A 176 -17.59 3.11 -32.71
N ALA A 177 -18.60 3.40 -33.54
CA ALA A 177 -19.85 4.00 -33.09
C ALA A 177 -20.59 3.10 -32.07
N LYS A 178 -20.63 1.79 -32.32
CA LYS A 178 -21.20 0.82 -31.37
C LYS A 178 -20.44 0.82 -30.04
N GLN A 179 -19.11 0.84 -30.07
CA GLN A 179 -18.27 0.89 -28.88
C GLN A 179 -18.45 2.19 -28.08
N ILE A 180 -18.56 3.33 -28.76
CA ILE A 180 -18.86 4.63 -28.13
C ILE A 180 -20.22 4.60 -27.46
N SER A 181 -21.24 4.06 -28.13
CA SER A 181 -22.58 3.95 -27.57
C SER A 181 -22.58 3.07 -26.31
N GLN A 182 -21.91 1.92 -26.36
CA GLN A 182 -21.74 1.07 -25.19
C GLN A 182 -21.02 1.78 -24.04
N LYS A 183 -19.94 2.52 -24.33
CA LYS A 183 -19.21 3.31 -23.34
C LYS A 183 -20.09 4.40 -22.72
N LYS A 184 -20.85 5.14 -23.53
CA LYS A 184 -21.79 6.17 -23.05
C LYS A 184 -22.86 5.56 -22.16
N ARG A 185 -23.39 4.40 -22.55
CA ARG A 185 -24.36 3.65 -21.74
C ARG A 185 -23.74 3.23 -20.40
N LEU A 186 -22.53 2.69 -20.39
CA LEU A 186 -21.83 2.31 -19.15
C LEU A 186 -21.63 3.52 -18.22
N ILE A 187 -21.16 4.65 -18.76
CA ILE A 187 -20.95 5.89 -18.00
C ILE A 187 -22.25 6.36 -17.35
N ARG A 188 -23.35 6.36 -18.11
CA ARG A 188 -24.66 6.74 -17.61
C ARG A 188 -25.19 5.76 -16.57
N ASP A 189 -25.16 4.46 -16.87
CA ASP A 189 -25.75 3.42 -16.02
C ASP A 189 -24.98 3.30 -14.69
N LEU A 190 -23.67 3.57 -14.68
CA LEU A 190 -22.83 3.60 -13.47
C LEU A 190 -22.70 5.00 -12.83
N SER A 191 -23.34 6.03 -13.39
CA SER A 191 -23.21 7.42 -12.93
C SER A 191 -21.74 7.84 -12.74
N ILE A 192 -20.90 7.54 -13.72
CA ILE A 192 -19.48 7.92 -13.71
C ILE A 192 -19.41 9.41 -14.07
N LEU A 193 -18.86 10.23 -13.16
CA LEU A 193 -18.78 11.69 -13.32
C LEU A 193 -20.13 12.32 -13.67
N PRO A 194 -21.17 12.11 -12.84
CA PRO A 194 -22.54 12.53 -13.15
C PRO A 194 -22.69 14.06 -13.07
N TYR A 195 -21.81 14.73 -12.32
CA TYR A 195 -21.75 16.17 -12.16
C TYR A 195 -20.44 16.73 -12.72
N GLN A 196 -20.52 17.90 -13.37
CA GLN A 196 -19.36 18.63 -13.86
C GLN A 196 -19.01 19.75 -12.87
N PRO A 197 -17.91 19.61 -12.11
CA PRO A 197 -17.56 20.57 -11.08
C PRO A 197 -17.10 21.91 -11.66
N THR A 198 -17.39 22.97 -10.94
CA THR A 198 -16.89 24.31 -11.21
C THR A 198 -15.39 24.41 -10.89
N LYS A 199 -14.72 25.46 -11.38
CA LYS A 199 -13.31 25.71 -11.05
C LYS A 199 -13.08 25.90 -9.55
N ALA A 200 -14.02 26.56 -8.86
CA ALA A 200 -13.95 26.74 -7.42
C ALA A 200 -13.98 25.39 -6.68
N GLU A 201 -14.87 24.49 -7.08
CA GLU A 201 -14.96 23.14 -6.52
C GLU A 201 -13.68 22.34 -6.80
N ILE A 202 -13.14 22.41 -8.02
CA ILE A 202 -11.87 21.76 -8.37
C ILE A 202 -10.74 22.28 -7.47
N ASP A 203 -10.60 23.60 -7.37
CA ASP A 203 -9.57 24.25 -6.55
C ASP A 203 -9.75 23.97 -5.05
N SER A 204 -10.98 23.72 -4.60
CA SER A 204 -11.32 23.38 -3.22
C SER A 204 -10.94 21.94 -2.87
N LEU A 205 -11.02 21.01 -3.81
CA LEU A 205 -10.69 19.60 -3.60
C LEU A 205 -9.22 19.29 -3.88
N GLU A 206 -8.64 19.86 -4.94
CA GLU A 206 -7.27 19.59 -5.36
C GLU A 206 -6.25 20.06 -4.31
N GLY A 207 -5.21 19.25 -4.06
CA GLY A 207 -4.11 19.57 -3.17
C GLY A 207 -3.80 18.49 -2.15
N ILE A 208 -3.11 18.90 -1.09
CA ILE A 208 -2.61 18.01 -0.03
C ILE A 208 -3.54 18.05 1.17
N TRP A 209 -3.91 16.88 1.65
CA TRP A 209 -4.81 16.68 2.78
C TRP A 209 -4.16 15.83 3.85
N LEU A 210 -4.34 16.23 5.10
CA LEU A 210 -4.04 15.41 6.28
C LEU A 210 -5.34 14.73 6.71
N CYS A 211 -5.29 13.40 6.82
CA CYS A 211 -6.47 12.59 7.06
C CYS A 211 -6.27 11.74 8.31
N TYR A 212 -7.16 11.90 9.28
CA TYR A 212 -7.20 11.08 10.49
C TYR A 212 -8.33 10.07 10.41
N THR A 213 -8.02 8.83 10.74
CA THR A 213 -8.98 7.73 10.79
C THR A 213 -8.85 7.07 12.14
N GLY A 214 -9.98 6.76 12.78
CA GLY A 214 -9.96 5.80 13.88
C GLY A 214 -9.36 4.47 13.44
N SER A 215 -8.83 3.69 14.37
CA SER A 215 -8.25 2.38 14.10
C SER A 215 -9.16 1.18 14.42
N PRO A 216 -10.50 1.22 14.36
CA PRO A 216 -11.28 -0.02 14.44
C PRO A 216 -11.05 -0.93 13.23
N GLN A 217 -10.39 -0.40 12.19
CA GLN A 217 -9.83 -1.20 11.13
C GLN A 217 -8.75 -2.16 11.64
N ALA A 218 -8.09 -1.89 12.79
CA ALA A 218 -7.16 -2.83 13.39
C ALA A 218 -7.88 -4.14 13.80
N ARG A 219 -7.08 -5.20 13.95
CA ARG A 219 -7.59 -6.56 14.15
C ARG A 219 -8.41 -6.64 15.43
N THR A 220 -9.40 -7.53 15.49
CA THR A 220 -10.33 -7.65 16.63
C THR A 220 -9.64 -7.88 17.97
N TYR A 221 -8.45 -8.49 17.97
CA TYR A 221 -7.66 -8.76 19.17
C TYR A 221 -6.74 -7.60 19.60
N ASP A 222 -6.62 -6.52 18.80
CA ASP A 222 -5.81 -5.36 19.19
C ASP A 222 -6.49 -4.63 20.35
N ALA A 223 -5.91 -4.77 21.55
CA ALA A 223 -6.35 -4.03 22.72
C ALA A 223 -6.33 -2.51 22.44
N GLY A 224 -7.41 -1.84 22.81
CA GLY A 224 -7.56 -0.40 22.61
C GLY A 224 -7.69 0.05 21.16
N ARG A 225 -8.02 -0.84 20.19
CA ARG A 225 -8.19 -0.45 18.78
C ARG A 225 -9.18 0.70 18.53
N PHE A 226 -10.17 0.84 19.40
CA PHE A 226 -11.16 1.92 19.37
C PHE A 226 -10.60 3.26 19.87
N HIS A 227 -9.49 3.23 20.60
CA HIS A 227 -8.76 4.38 21.13
C HIS A 227 -7.44 4.59 20.38
N LYS A 228 -7.32 4.07 19.16
CA LYS A 228 -6.16 4.28 18.29
C LYS A 228 -6.60 5.12 17.09
N ILE A 229 -5.74 6.02 16.63
CA ILE A 229 -5.92 6.72 15.37
C ILE A 229 -4.71 6.56 14.47
N VAL A 230 -4.94 6.77 13.18
CA VAL A 230 -3.91 6.74 12.15
C VAL A 230 -3.95 8.03 11.37
N SER A 231 -2.81 8.74 11.37
CA SER A 231 -2.59 9.90 10.51
C SER A 231 -2.13 9.46 9.12
N ASN A 232 -2.67 10.08 8.08
CA ASN A 232 -2.35 9.81 6.68
C ASN A 232 -2.20 11.13 5.92
N ILE A 233 -1.43 11.13 4.84
CA ILE A 233 -1.36 12.26 3.91
C ILE A 233 -1.92 11.82 2.57
N MET A 234 -2.75 12.66 1.95
CA MET A 234 -3.39 12.39 0.68
C MET A 234 -3.06 13.49 -0.33
N ASP A 235 -2.52 13.07 -1.47
CA ASP A 235 -2.22 13.92 -2.63
C ASP A 235 -3.33 13.77 -3.66
N VAL A 236 -4.15 14.81 -3.82
CA VAL A 236 -5.29 14.83 -4.74
C VAL A 236 -4.95 15.68 -5.95
N LYS A 237 -5.10 15.11 -7.14
CA LYS A 237 -4.80 15.76 -8.42
C LYS A 237 -5.98 15.66 -9.36
N TYR A 238 -6.29 16.75 -10.05
CA TYR A 238 -7.30 16.76 -11.10
C TYR A 238 -6.66 16.44 -12.46
N ILE A 239 -7.07 15.33 -13.08
CA ILE A 239 -6.47 14.82 -14.31
C ILE A 239 -7.58 14.40 -15.26
N ASN A 240 -7.64 15.00 -16.45
CA ASN A 240 -8.55 14.59 -17.54
C ASN A 240 -10.03 14.50 -17.14
N GLY A 241 -10.51 15.42 -16.29
CA GLY A 241 -11.92 15.50 -15.90
C GLY A 241 -12.31 14.74 -14.63
N TYR A 242 -11.36 14.09 -13.94
CA TYR A 242 -11.62 13.39 -12.68
C TYR A 242 -10.45 13.55 -11.70
N PHE A 243 -10.70 13.29 -10.41
CA PHE A 243 -9.66 13.37 -9.39
C PHE A 243 -9.04 12.00 -9.18
N LYS A 244 -7.71 11.94 -9.19
CA LYS A 244 -6.96 10.78 -8.68
C LYS A 244 -6.26 11.18 -7.40
N PHE A 245 -6.07 10.21 -6.53
CA PHE A 245 -5.24 10.45 -5.35
C PHE A 245 -4.40 9.25 -4.97
N THR A 246 -3.32 9.57 -4.27
CA THR A 246 -2.54 8.63 -3.48
C THR A 246 -2.63 9.05 -2.02
N ARG A 247 -3.02 8.13 -1.16
CA ARG A 247 -3.07 8.32 0.29
C ARG A 247 -1.97 7.49 0.94
N TYR A 248 -0.97 8.17 1.46
CA TYR A 248 0.14 7.62 2.21
C TYR A 248 -0.30 7.32 3.63
N GLY A 249 -0.26 6.04 4.01
CA GLY A 249 -0.61 5.58 5.35
C GLY A 249 0.61 5.02 6.10
N SER A 250 0.53 4.98 7.43
CA SER A 250 1.61 4.50 8.31
C SER A 250 2.13 3.11 7.92
N ASN A 251 1.22 2.22 7.51
CA ASN A 251 1.51 0.82 7.21
C ASN A 251 1.31 0.44 5.74
N PHE A 252 0.28 0.97 5.10
CA PHE A 252 -0.11 0.67 3.73
C PHE A 252 -0.65 1.93 3.07
N ASP A 253 -0.41 2.04 1.76
CA ASP A 253 -0.89 3.14 0.96
C ASP A 253 -2.21 2.77 0.29
N HIS A 254 -3.03 3.79 0.05
CA HIS A 254 -4.26 3.68 -0.74
C HIS A 254 -4.11 4.47 -2.03
N ALA A 255 -4.76 3.98 -3.09
CA ALA A 255 -4.96 4.72 -4.32
C ALA A 255 -6.44 4.72 -4.67
N GLY A 256 -6.85 5.72 -5.44
CA GLY A 256 -8.27 5.89 -5.71
C GLY A 256 -8.58 7.04 -6.63
N TYR A 257 -9.89 7.27 -6.75
CA TYR A 257 -10.44 8.42 -7.43
C TYR A 257 -11.50 9.10 -6.57
N MET A 258 -11.74 10.38 -6.87
CA MET A 258 -12.85 11.13 -6.31
C MET A 258 -13.67 11.73 -7.44
N GLN A 259 -14.97 11.84 -7.22
CA GLN A 259 -15.87 12.54 -8.12
C GLN A 259 -16.85 13.38 -7.32
N PHE A 260 -17.27 14.51 -7.91
CA PHE A 260 -18.40 15.24 -7.37
C PHE A 260 -19.68 14.53 -7.79
N GLU A 261 -20.56 14.30 -6.83
CA GLU A 261 -21.89 13.72 -7.04
C GLU A 261 -22.95 14.82 -7.17
N ALA A 262 -22.70 15.96 -6.53
CA ALA A 262 -23.54 17.15 -6.51
C ALA A 262 -22.66 18.35 -6.08
N PRO A 263 -23.18 19.60 -6.10
CA PRO A 263 -22.41 20.75 -5.64
C PRO A 263 -21.83 20.52 -4.23
N TRP A 264 -20.51 20.64 -4.11
CA TRP A 264 -19.75 20.45 -2.86
C TRP A 264 -19.84 19.05 -2.20
N LEU A 265 -20.45 18.07 -2.88
CA LEU A 265 -20.57 16.69 -2.40
C LEU A 265 -19.65 15.77 -3.20
N VAL A 266 -18.72 15.13 -2.52
CA VAL A 266 -17.67 14.32 -3.13
C VAL A 266 -17.75 12.87 -2.64
N SER A 267 -17.78 11.93 -3.58
CA SER A 267 -17.54 10.52 -3.31
C SER A 267 -16.04 10.21 -3.43
N ILE A 268 -15.53 9.37 -2.53
CA ILE A 268 -14.13 8.98 -2.46
C ILE A 268 -14.07 7.46 -2.54
N HIS A 269 -13.51 6.96 -3.63
CA HIS A 269 -13.33 5.53 -3.88
C HIS A 269 -11.85 5.20 -3.72
N SER A 270 -11.52 4.33 -2.76
CA SER A 270 -10.13 3.95 -2.46
C SER A 270 -9.98 2.45 -2.31
N HIS A 271 -8.77 1.96 -2.54
CA HIS A 271 -8.37 0.59 -2.26
C HIS A 271 -6.91 0.56 -1.84
N VAL A 272 -6.49 -0.53 -1.18
CA VAL A 272 -5.10 -0.72 -0.77
C VAL A 272 -4.23 -0.98 -1.99
N VAL A 273 -3.16 -0.20 -2.12
CA VAL A 273 -2.15 -0.39 -3.16
C VAL A 273 -1.44 -1.71 -2.92
N ASN A 274 -1.56 -2.60 -3.89
CA ASN A 274 -0.93 -3.91 -3.89
C ASN A 274 -0.33 -4.19 -5.28
N LYS A 275 0.44 -5.28 -5.41
CA LYS A 275 1.09 -5.65 -6.67
C LYS A 275 0.23 -6.53 -7.58
N ARG A 276 -0.91 -7.00 -7.09
CA ARG A 276 -1.83 -7.86 -7.83
C ARG A 276 -2.80 -6.96 -8.60
N ASP A 277 -3.30 -7.45 -9.72
CA ASP A 277 -4.34 -6.75 -10.48
C ASP A 277 -5.73 -6.99 -9.84
N SER A 278 -5.81 -6.82 -8.52
CA SER A 278 -6.99 -7.12 -7.71
C SER A 278 -7.25 -6.01 -6.71
N ILE A 279 -8.52 -5.64 -6.54
CA ILE A 279 -8.95 -4.67 -5.54
C ILE A 279 -8.90 -5.32 -4.16
N GLU A 280 -8.07 -4.77 -3.28
CA GLU A 280 -7.98 -5.20 -1.88
C GLU A 280 -8.54 -4.12 -0.95
N SER A 281 -9.38 -4.53 0.00
CA SER A 281 -9.99 -3.67 1.03
C SER A 281 -10.59 -2.37 0.45
N PRO A 282 -11.57 -2.48 -0.47
CA PRO A 282 -12.20 -1.32 -1.05
C PRO A 282 -12.89 -0.50 0.04
N LYS A 283 -12.84 0.82 -0.12
CA LYS A 283 -13.42 1.78 0.80
C LYS A 283 -14.13 2.86 0.02
N LEU A 284 -15.36 3.13 0.42
CA LEU A 284 -16.22 4.16 -0.13
C LEU A 284 -16.46 5.20 0.95
N SER A 285 -16.25 6.47 0.62
CA SER A 285 -16.43 7.57 1.56
C SER A 285 -17.24 8.68 0.93
N LEU A 286 -18.00 9.40 1.75
CA LEU A 286 -18.78 10.56 1.34
C LEU A 286 -18.33 11.78 2.14
N MET A 287 -17.98 12.84 1.41
CA MET A 287 -17.42 14.07 1.94
C MET A 287 -18.25 15.26 1.46
N ARG A 288 -18.57 16.18 2.37
CA ARG A 288 -19.15 17.48 2.02
C ARG A 288 -18.13 18.58 2.28
N LEU A 289 -17.72 19.26 1.22
CA LEU A 289 -16.81 20.40 1.28
C LEU A 289 -17.57 21.59 1.87
N ASP A 290 -17.43 21.79 3.17
CA ASP A 290 -18.00 22.92 3.90
C ASP A 290 -16.90 23.97 4.11
N GLU A 291 -16.98 25.09 3.38
CA GLU A 291 -15.94 26.13 3.37
C GLU A 291 -15.74 26.81 4.73
N ALA A 292 -16.68 26.69 5.66
CA ALA A 292 -16.62 27.37 6.95
C ALA A 292 -15.70 26.71 7.99
N LYS A 293 -15.28 25.45 7.78
CA LYS A 293 -14.55 24.68 8.79
C LYS A 293 -13.10 24.42 8.38
N SER A 294 -12.20 24.50 9.37
CA SER A 294 -10.79 24.12 9.21
C SER A 294 -10.56 22.62 9.01
N TYR A 295 -11.61 21.81 9.14
CA TYR A 295 -11.60 20.37 8.95
C TYR A 295 -12.97 19.89 8.48
N ILE A 296 -12.98 18.73 7.84
CA ILE A 296 -14.17 18.12 7.24
C ILE A 296 -14.36 16.73 7.81
N ASN A 297 -15.57 16.46 8.28
CA ASN A 297 -15.97 15.12 8.68
C ASN A 297 -16.38 14.32 7.44
N VAL A 298 -15.84 13.13 7.32
CA VAL A 298 -16.12 12.20 6.23
C VAL A 298 -16.63 10.90 6.82
N ILE A 299 -17.66 10.33 6.20
CA ILE A 299 -18.23 9.05 6.60
C ILE A 299 -17.78 8.02 5.58
N SER A 300 -17.27 6.89 6.06
CA SER A 300 -16.63 5.89 5.21
C SER A 300 -17.11 4.49 5.56
N ALA A 301 -17.46 3.70 4.56
CA ALA A 301 -17.61 2.26 4.67
C ALA A 301 -16.28 1.59 4.32
N SER A 302 -15.77 0.79 5.23
CA SER A 302 -14.47 0.11 5.12
C SER A 302 -14.53 -1.28 5.74
N TRP A 303 -13.39 -1.97 5.81
CA TRP A 303 -13.27 -3.31 6.37
C TRP A 303 -12.40 -3.24 7.63
N ASN A 304 -12.65 -4.10 8.62
CA ASN A 304 -11.61 -4.42 9.59
C ASN A 304 -10.54 -5.31 8.93
N PHE A 305 -9.27 -5.11 9.26
CA PHE A 305 -8.15 -5.88 8.73
C PHE A 305 -8.02 -7.28 9.37
N ASP A 306 -9.15 -7.86 9.78
CA ASP A 306 -9.28 -9.26 10.13
C ASP A 306 -9.33 -10.12 8.86
N GLN A 307 -9.20 -11.44 9.00
CA GLN A 307 -9.22 -12.37 7.87
C GLN A 307 -10.42 -13.33 7.94
N GLY A 308 -10.77 -13.90 6.79
CA GLY A 308 -11.86 -14.87 6.66
C GLY A 308 -13.20 -14.31 7.14
N LYS A 309 -13.96 -15.11 7.88
CA LYS A 309 -15.29 -14.75 8.39
C LYS A 309 -15.28 -13.61 9.42
N LYS A 310 -14.11 -13.22 9.94
CA LYS A 310 -13.97 -12.09 10.89
C LYS A 310 -13.76 -10.76 10.16
N ASN A 311 -13.44 -10.80 8.87
CA ASN A 311 -13.42 -9.61 8.02
C ASN A 311 -14.86 -9.12 7.79
N ARG A 312 -15.21 -8.02 8.43
CA ARG A 312 -16.53 -7.39 8.49
C ARG A 312 -16.42 -5.97 7.98
N ILE A 313 -17.47 -5.57 7.28
CA ILE A 313 -17.67 -4.18 6.88
C ILE A 313 -17.97 -3.35 8.13
N ILE A 314 -17.38 -2.16 8.21
CA ILE A 314 -17.60 -1.18 9.28
C ILE A 314 -17.80 0.20 8.65
N GLY A 315 -18.72 0.98 9.21
CA GLY A 315 -18.78 2.41 9.02
C GLY A 315 -17.82 3.10 9.99
N ILE A 316 -17.09 4.09 9.52
CA ILE A 316 -16.16 4.88 10.33
C ILE A 316 -16.28 6.35 9.97
N ARG A 317 -16.07 7.23 10.96
CA ARG A 317 -15.82 8.64 10.71
C ARG A 317 -14.33 8.90 10.49
N GLU A 318 -14.05 9.83 9.61
CA GLU A 318 -12.72 10.36 9.36
C GLU A 318 -12.74 11.88 9.41
N LEU A 319 -11.57 12.45 9.66
CA LEU A 319 -11.38 13.89 9.69
C LEU A 319 -10.31 14.28 8.67
N PHE A 320 -10.68 15.13 7.72
CA PHE A 320 -9.82 15.63 6.65
C PHE A 320 -9.50 17.10 6.87
N MET A 321 -8.23 17.46 6.70
CA MET A 321 -7.74 18.83 6.87
C MET A 321 -6.89 19.22 5.67
N LYS A 322 -7.32 20.21 4.90
CA LYS A 322 -6.55 20.70 3.76
C LYS A 322 -5.29 21.40 4.25
N GLN A 323 -4.13 20.95 3.77
CA GLN A 323 -2.82 21.51 4.13
C GLN A 323 -2.37 22.57 3.15
N GLY A 324 -2.76 22.44 1.87
CA GLY A 324 -2.49 23.44 0.84
C GLY A 324 -2.70 22.90 -0.57
N LYS A 325 -2.34 23.71 -1.56
CA LYS A 325 -2.52 23.40 -2.99
C LYS A 325 -1.21 22.92 -3.63
N GLY A 326 -1.29 21.84 -4.39
CA GLY A 326 -0.18 21.30 -5.18
C GLY A 326 1.11 21.03 -4.40
N GLY A 327 2.23 21.11 -5.10
CA GLY A 327 3.55 20.79 -4.57
C GLY A 327 3.99 19.36 -4.88
N ARG A 328 5.17 19.00 -4.38
CA ARG A 328 5.77 17.68 -4.58
C ARG A 328 5.81 16.94 -3.27
N ILE A 329 5.42 15.66 -3.28
CA ILE A 329 5.51 14.78 -2.12
C ILE A 329 6.62 13.77 -2.34
N GLU A 330 7.44 13.55 -1.32
CA GLU A 330 8.44 12.50 -1.27
C GLU A 330 8.30 11.71 0.03
N GLU A 331 8.48 10.40 -0.07
CA GLU A 331 8.64 9.54 1.10
C GLU A 331 10.11 9.53 1.51
N ILE A 332 10.38 9.80 2.78
CA ILE A 332 11.72 9.63 3.35
C ILE A 332 11.84 8.19 3.84
N ILE A 333 12.81 7.47 3.29
CA ILE A 333 13.12 6.08 3.62
C ILE A 333 14.53 5.99 4.22
N ASN A 334 14.75 5.00 5.11
CA ASN A 334 16.07 4.60 5.61
C ASN A 334 16.91 5.69 6.29
N THR A 335 16.27 6.62 7.00
CA THR A 335 16.99 7.60 7.82
C THR A 335 16.96 7.23 9.31
N PRO A 336 17.93 7.70 10.12
CA PRO A 336 17.89 7.52 11.58
C PRO A 336 16.59 8.04 12.20
N GLN A 337 16.00 9.07 11.61
CA GLN A 337 14.72 9.64 12.05
C GLN A 337 13.55 8.66 11.87
N ASN A 338 13.49 7.95 10.73
CA ASN A 338 12.47 6.92 10.50
C ASN A 338 12.58 5.80 11.53
N ALA A 339 13.80 5.35 11.83
CA ALA A 339 14.06 4.29 12.81
C ALA A 339 13.70 4.75 14.23
N ALA A 340 14.06 5.98 14.61
CA ALA A 340 13.78 6.53 15.92
C ALA A 340 12.27 6.71 16.18
N CYS A 341 11.50 7.19 15.19
CA CYS A 341 10.07 7.41 15.36
C CYS A 341 9.19 6.17 15.13
N SER A 342 9.75 5.10 14.54
CA SER A 342 8.98 3.94 14.06
C SER A 342 7.78 4.34 13.19
N CYS A 343 7.98 5.31 12.29
CA CYS A 343 6.92 5.97 11.54
C CYS A 343 7.29 6.16 10.06
N LYS A 344 6.27 6.27 9.19
CA LYS A 344 6.48 6.70 7.79
C LYS A 344 6.57 8.21 7.78
N ILE A 345 7.65 8.77 7.23
CA ILE A 345 7.85 10.22 7.14
C ILE A 345 7.60 10.66 5.69
N ILE A 346 6.63 11.55 5.51
CA ILE A 346 6.33 12.18 4.23
C ILE A 346 6.80 13.63 4.24
N ARG A 347 7.60 13.98 3.23
CA ARG A 347 8.07 15.34 3.00
C ARG A 347 7.24 15.98 1.90
N TRP A 348 6.70 17.16 2.18
CA TRP A 348 5.97 17.96 1.21
C TRP A 348 6.73 19.24 0.91
N PHE A 349 6.93 19.48 -0.38
CA PHE A 349 7.50 20.70 -0.96
C PHE A 349 6.36 21.53 -1.56
N PRO A 350 5.72 22.42 -0.77
CA PRO A 350 4.79 23.39 -1.29
C PRO A 350 5.53 24.34 -2.27
N ARG A 351 4.80 24.91 -3.25
CA ARG A 351 5.42 25.73 -4.31
C ARG A 351 6.12 26.99 -3.78
N ASN A 352 5.56 27.63 -2.76
CA ASN A 352 6.00 28.94 -2.25
C ASN A 352 6.13 28.98 -0.71
N ASP A 353 6.21 27.83 -0.05
CA ASP A 353 6.23 27.75 1.41
C ASP A 353 7.37 26.83 1.89
N LYS A 354 7.64 26.84 3.19
CA LYS A 354 8.65 25.98 3.80
C LYS A 354 8.25 24.52 3.65
N VAL A 355 9.26 23.69 3.43
CA VAL A 355 9.13 22.23 3.41
C VAL A 355 8.52 21.77 4.72
N ARG A 356 7.48 20.92 4.65
CA ARG A 356 6.82 20.34 5.83
C ARG A 356 7.06 18.85 5.88
N LEU A 357 7.26 18.34 7.10
CA LEU A 357 7.39 16.91 7.39
C LEU A 357 6.14 16.43 8.10
N PHE A 358 5.59 15.31 7.64
CA PHE A 358 4.47 14.63 8.25
C PHE A 358 4.93 13.26 8.75
N TYR A 359 4.76 13.02 10.04
CA TYR A 359 5.11 11.78 10.71
C TYR A 359 3.87 10.91 10.83
N LEU A 360 3.76 9.90 9.97
CA LEU A 360 2.59 9.04 9.87
C LEU A 360 2.77 7.81 10.75
N LYS A 361 2.03 7.75 11.85
CA LYS A 361 2.04 6.64 12.80
C LYS A 361 0.66 6.33 13.35
N ASN A 362 0.58 5.18 14.01
CA ASN A 362 -0.57 4.81 14.82
C ASN A 362 -0.33 5.36 16.22
N GLU A 363 -1.28 6.10 16.75
CA GLU A 363 -1.18 6.73 18.07
C GLU A 363 -2.44 6.46 18.88
N LEU A 364 -2.32 6.50 20.21
CA LEU A 364 -3.48 6.43 21.08
C LEU A 364 -4.22 7.77 21.03
N LEU A 365 -5.52 7.72 20.79
CA LEU A 365 -6.40 8.90 20.76
C LEU A 365 -6.27 9.71 22.05
N ASP A 366 -6.14 9.02 23.19
CA ASP A 366 -6.03 9.63 24.52
C ASP A 366 -4.73 10.44 24.69
N THR A 367 -3.67 10.06 23.98
CA THR A 367 -2.35 10.73 24.05
C THR A 367 -2.28 12.01 23.21
N ILE A 368 -3.26 12.24 22.34
CA ILE A 368 -3.25 13.39 21.42
C ILE A 368 -3.83 14.63 22.11
N GLY A 369 -3.12 15.75 21.98
CA GLY A 369 -3.55 17.04 22.54
C GLY A 369 -4.76 17.67 21.84
N ASP A 370 -5.06 17.26 20.60
CA ASP A 370 -6.18 17.80 19.82
C ASP A 370 -7.53 17.25 20.29
N GLN A 371 -8.25 18.08 21.04
CA GLN A 371 -9.60 17.79 21.55
C GLN A 371 -10.63 17.53 20.44
N ARG A 372 -10.42 18.05 19.23
CA ARG A 372 -11.34 17.83 18.10
C ARG A 372 -11.28 16.38 17.64
N LEU A 373 -10.07 15.82 17.53
CA LEU A 373 -9.87 14.41 17.17
C LEU A 373 -10.50 13.50 18.23
N LYS A 374 -10.27 13.79 19.51
CA LYS A 374 -10.88 13.07 20.65
C LYS A 374 -12.40 13.01 20.58
N LYS A 375 -13.06 14.13 20.29
CA LYS A 375 -14.53 14.19 20.19
C LYS A 375 -15.10 13.54 18.93
N THR A 376 -14.30 13.45 17.87
CA THR A 376 -14.79 13.09 16.53
C THR A 376 -14.51 11.62 16.18
N LEU A 377 -13.40 11.07 16.68
CA LEU A 377 -12.86 9.76 16.30
C LEU A 377 -12.85 8.77 17.47
N ASP A 378 -13.73 8.95 18.45
CA ASP A 378 -13.94 8.03 19.57
C ASP A 378 -14.67 6.74 19.13
N GLU A 379 -14.94 5.85 20.09
CA GLU A 379 -15.66 4.60 19.86
C GLU A 379 -17.05 4.80 19.24
N LYS A 380 -17.69 5.96 19.46
CA LYS A 380 -19.02 6.30 18.91
C LYS A 380 -18.96 6.70 17.43
N SER A 381 -17.76 6.91 16.90
CA SER A 381 -17.54 7.20 15.48
C SER A 381 -17.63 5.96 14.57
N ILE A 382 -17.93 4.79 15.15
CA ILE A 382 -17.82 3.49 14.51
C ILE A 382 -19.18 2.82 14.46
N LEU A 383 -19.56 2.37 13.28
CA LEU A 383 -20.77 1.62 13.01
C LEU A 383 -20.40 0.21 12.55
N LEU A 384 -20.87 -0.82 13.25
CA LEU A 384 -20.66 -2.20 12.82
C LEU A 384 -21.72 -2.59 11.79
N SER A 385 -21.35 -3.37 10.76
CA SER A 385 -22.32 -3.85 9.75
C SER A 385 -23.43 -4.71 10.34
N GLN A 386 -23.11 -5.46 11.39
CA GLN A 386 -24.07 -6.17 12.22
C GLN A 386 -24.01 -5.54 13.60
N PRO A 387 -25.11 -4.93 14.08
CA PRO A 387 -25.18 -4.54 15.48
C PRO A 387 -25.01 -5.82 16.33
N GLY A 388 -24.10 -5.79 17.30
CA GLY A 388 -24.08 -6.81 18.34
C GLY A 388 -25.28 -6.64 19.27
N ASP A 389 -25.56 -7.62 20.11
CA ASP A 389 -26.68 -7.60 21.09
C ASP A 389 -26.65 -6.41 22.05
N SER A 390 -25.54 -5.66 22.11
CA SER A 390 -25.45 -4.36 22.76
C SER A 390 -25.77 -3.24 21.75
N THR A 391 -27.05 -3.00 21.54
CA THR A 391 -27.60 -1.92 20.72
C THR A 391 -27.09 -0.56 21.18
N LEU A 392 -26.28 0.11 20.35
CA LEU A 392 -25.96 1.54 20.46
C LEU A 392 -27.17 2.38 19.99
N PHE A 393 -28.26 2.34 20.76
CA PHE A 393 -29.33 3.34 20.69
C PHE A 393 -29.69 3.74 22.12
N MET A 394 -28.93 4.67 22.71
CA MET A 394 -29.38 5.35 23.92
C MET A 394 -30.35 6.45 23.50
N ILE A 395 -31.63 6.08 23.45
CA ILE A 395 -32.76 7.00 23.53
C ILE A 395 -32.53 7.87 24.77
N LYS A 396 -32.46 9.20 24.59
CA LYS A 396 -32.56 10.15 25.69
C LYS A 396 -33.85 9.84 26.45
N SER A 397 -33.77 9.22 27.61
CA SER A 397 -34.86 9.28 28.57
C SER A 397 -35.03 10.76 28.93
N LEU A 398 -36.13 11.35 28.47
CA LEU A 398 -36.59 12.64 28.92
C LEU A 398 -36.79 12.55 30.44
N SER A 399 -35.88 13.15 31.20
CA SER A 399 -36.10 13.44 32.61
C SER A 399 -37.37 14.30 32.71
N LYS A 400 -38.41 13.76 33.34
CA LYS A 400 -39.59 14.55 33.73
C LYS A 400 -39.13 15.74 34.60
N PRO A 401 -39.65 16.96 34.38
CA PRO A 401 -39.39 18.05 35.29
C PRO A 401 -40.08 17.75 36.64
N LYS A 402 -39.42 18.18 37.72
CA LYS A 402 -40.00 18.26 39.06
C LYS A 402 -41.06 19.36 39.11
#